data_AF-X0ULC8-F1
#
_entry.id   AF-X0ULC8-F1
#
_cell.length_a   1.000
_cell.length_b   1.000
_cell.length_c   1.000
_cell.angle_alpha   90.00
_cell.angle_beta   90.00
_cell.angle_gamma   90.00
#
_symmetry.space_group_name_H-M   'P 1'
#
loop_
_entity.id
_entity.type
_entity.pdbx_description
1 polymer ?
#
loop_
_entity_poly.entity_id
_entity_poly.type
_entity_poly.pdbx_seq_one_letter_code
_entity_poly.pdbx_strand_id
1 'polypeptide(L)' 'LKEFDVQRLGLCHCTDLPAASVMAQEFGESFFFNRTGTIIDLP' A
#
# COMPACT_ATOMS: atom_id res chain seq x y z
N LEU A 1 10.48 6.24 -1.09
CA LEU A 1 9.94 4.87 -1.30
C LEU A 1 10.23 4.33 -2.69
N LYS A 2 9.97 5.09 -3.77
CA LYS A 2 10.32 4.66 -5.13
C LYS A 2 11.81 4.33 -5.30
N GLU A 3 12.69 5.13 -4.70
CA GLU A 3 14.15 4.88 -4.68
C GLU A 3 14.58 3.64 -3.88
N PHE A 4 13.73 3.13 -2.99
CA PHE A 4 14.00 1.95 -2.16
C PHE A 4 13.50 0.66 -2.82
N ASP A 5 12.92 0.72 -4.02
CA ASP A 5 12.38 -0.42 -4.77
C ASP A 5 11.44 -1.32 -3.94
N VAL A 6 10.49 -0.68 -3.25
CA VAL A 6 9.53 -1.39 -2.40
C VAL A 6 8.61 -2.26 -3.26
N GLN A 7 8.69 -3.57 -3.05
CA GLN A 7 7.91 -4.56 -3.82
C GLN A 7 6.42 -4.58 -3.45
N ARG A 8 6.09 -4.36 -2.17
CA ARG A 8 4.69 -4.29 -1.68
C ARG A 8 4.51 -3.19 -0.64
N LEU A 9 3.49 -2.36 -0.82
CA LEU A 9 3.14 -1.21 0.01
C LEU A 9 1.65 -1.29 0.39
N GLY A 10 1.39 -1.35 1.69
CA GLY A 10 0.04 -1.25 2.26
C GLY A 10 0.03 -0.24 3.40
N LEU A 11 -0.98 0.62 3.43
CA LEU A 11 -1.09 1.69 4.43
C LEU A 11 -2.02 1.29 5.58
N CYS A 12 -1.90 1.94 6.73
CA CYS A 12 -2.76 1.63 7.87
C CYS A 12 -3.02 2.85 8.76
N HIS A 13 -3.97 2.67 9.69
CA HIS A 13 -4.25 3.56 10.82
C HIS A 13 -4.67 4.99 10.45
N CYS A 14 -3.72 5.89 10.24
CA CYS A 14 -3.99 7.32 10.03
C CYS A 14 -3.97 7.70 8.55
N THR A 15 -3.43 6.85 7.67
CA THR A 15 -3.36 7.10 6.24
C THR A 15 -4.67 6.66 5.59
N ASP A 16 -5.69 7.50 5.75
CA ASP A 16 -7.05 7.27 5.29
C ASP A 16 -7.15 7.29 3.74
N LEU A 17 -8.35 7.05 3.22
CA LEU A 17 -8.64 6.84 1.81
C LEU A 17 -8.08 7.89 0.84
N PRO A 18 -8.08 9.21 1.13
CA PRO A 18 -7.53 10.19 0.20
C PRO A 18 -6.04 9.96 -0.09
N ALA A 19 -5.24 9.75 0.97
CA ALA A 19 -3.82 9.48 0.82
C ALA A 19 -3.56 8.09 0.23
N ALA A 20 -4.37 7.09 0.63
CA ALA A 20 -4.30 5.75 0.06
C ALA A 20 -4.57 5.73 -1.45
N SER A 21 -5.48 6.58 -1.93
CA SER A 21 -5.81 6.68 -3.36
C SER A 21 -4.66 7.26 -4.18
N VAL A 22 -3.98 8.29 -3.64
CA VAL A 22 -2.76 8.84 -4.24
C VAL A 22 -1.66 7.77 -4.30
N MET A 23 -1.46 7.03 -3.20
CA MET A 23 -0.45 5.97 -3.17
C MET A 23 -0.78 4.82 -4.14
N ALA A 24 -2.05 4.45 -4.29
CA ALA A 24 -2.49 3.46 -5.28
C ALA A 24 -2.14 3.90 -6.71
N GLN A 25 -2.33 5.18 -7.03
CA GLN A 25 -1.97 5.73 -8.34
C GLN A 25 -0.45 5.78 -8.55
N GLU A 26 0.31 6.18 -7.53
CA GLU A 26 1.76 6.39 -7.62
C GLU A 26 2.59 5.10 -7.59
N PHE A 27 2.10 4.05 -6.94
CA PHE A 27 2.81 2.78 -6.73
C PHE A 27 2.20 1.60 -7.48
N GLY A 28 1.00 1.76 -8.09
CA GLY A 28 0.41 0.79 -9.00
C GLY A 28 0.36 -0.63 -8.43
N GLU A 29 0.97 -1.58 -9.13
CA GLU A 29 0.97 -3.01 -8.75
C GLU A 29 1.69 -3.29 -7.42
N SER A 30 2.64 -2.43 -7.02
CA SER A 30 3.29 -2.55 -5.71
C SER A 30 2.35 -2.14 -4.57
N PHE A 31 1.20 -1.53 -4.83
CA PHE A 31 0.27 -1.09 -3.80
C PHE A 31 -0.87 -2.09 -3.56
N PHE A 32 -1.29 -2.23 -2.30
CA PHE A 32 -2.53 -2.92 -1.95
C PHE A 32 -3.31 -2.19 -0.84
N PHE A 33 -4.64 -2.25 -0.93
CA PHE A 33 -5.52 -1.72 0.11
C PHE A 33 -5.57 -2.66 1.32
N ASN A 34 -4.72 -2.35 2.29
CA ASN A 34 -4.73 -3.00 3.60
C ASN A 34 -5.95 -2.54 4.41
N ARG A 35 -6.80 -3.49 4.82
CA ARG A 35 -7.99 -3.28 5.63
C ARG A 35 -7.97 -4.26 6.80
N THR A 36 -8.80 -4.01 7.81
CA THR A 36 -8.98 -4.97 8.91
C THR A 36 -9.35 -6.34 8.35
N GLY A 37 -8.57 -7.36 8.69
CA GLY A 37 -8.75 -8.73 8.20
C GLY A 37 -8.03 -9.05 6.88
N THR A 38 -7.29 -8.10 6.28
CA THR A 38 -6.39 -8.41 5.16
C THR A 38 -5.29 -9.37 5.63
N ILE A 39 -5.20 -10.52 4.97
CA ILE A 39 -4.11 -11.50 5.14
C ILE A 39 -3.27 -11.45 3.87
N ILE A 40 -1.95 -11.35 4.02
CA ILE A 40 -1.00 -11.40 2.92
C ILE A 40 0.06 -12.46 3.22
N ASP A 41 0.46 -13.20 2.19
CA ASP A 41 1.61 -14.09 2.25
C ASP A 41 2.84 -13.39 1.66
N LEU A 42 3.92 -13.37 2.43
CA LEU A 42 5.23 -12.91 1.99
C LEU A 42 6.08 -14.14 1.62
N PRO A 43 6.85 -14.09 0.51
CA PRO A 43 7.81 -15.14 0.16
C PRO A 43 8.92 -15.27 1.20
#